data_AF-F0TFX3-F1
#
_entry.id   AF-F0TFX3-F1
#
_cell.length_a   1.000
_cell.length_b   1.000
_cell.length_c   1.000
_cell.angle_alpha   90.00
_cell.angle_beta   90.00
_cell.angle_gamma   90.00
#
_symmetry.space_group_name_H-M   'P 1'
#
loop_
_entity.id
_entity.type
_entity.pdbx_description
1 polymer ?
#
loop_
_entity_poly.entity_id
_entity_poly.type
_entity_poly.pdbx_seq_one_letter_code
_entity_poly.pdbx_strand_id
1 'polypeptide(L)'
;MGFWLFYVLPFCISFVLMLMGIHLLKERVKIGAYLVYFLAGLNCVIAGIFGVSYIYALVLELVTPSSLTKWGWMAFWNDNVIFAIATVILIAMNVLIWRRSRKMQLKIR
;
A
#
# COMPACT_ATOMS: atom_id res chain seq x y z
N MET A 1 -2.76 14.06 -9.15
CA MET A 1 -1.55 13.35 -9.65
C MET A 1 -0.86 12.53 -8.56
N GLY A 2 -0.66 13.06 -7.34
CA GLY A 2 0.01 12.32 -6.25
C GLY A 2 -0.63 10.98 -5.89
N PHE A 3 -1.96 10.86 -5.87
CA PHE A 3 -2.68 9.61 -5.58
C PHE A 3 -2.20 8.43 -6.46
N TRP A 4 -2.19 8.66 -7.78
CA TRP A 4 -1.85 7.62 -8.74
C TRP A 4 -0.39 7.19 -8.60
N LEU A 5 0.52 8.14 -8.40
CA LEU A 5 1.96 7.89 -8.34
C LEU A 5 2.42 7.28 -7.01
N PHE A 6 1.82 7.69 -5.89
CA PHE A 6 2.26 7.29 -4.55
C PHE A 6 1.42 6.17 -3.93
N TYR A 7 0.25 5.83 -4.50
CA TYR A 7 -0.60 4.75 -3.99
C TYR A 7 -0.98 3.72 -5.05
N VAL A 8 -1.56 4.15 -6.17
CA VAL A 8 -2.00 3.20 -7.20
C VAL A 8 -0.80 2.48 -7.82
N LEU A 9 0.26 3.22 -8.16
CA LEU A 9 1.47 2.65 -8.76
C LEU A 9 2.19 1.68 -7.80
N PRO A 10 2.48 2.04 -6.52
CA PRO A 10 3.10 1.11 -5.58
C PRO A 10 2.20 -0.08 -5.28
N PHE A 11 0.88 0.09 -5.24
CA PHE A 11 -0.07 -1.01 -5.09
C PHE A 11 0.01 -2.00 -6.26
N CYS A 12 -0.04 -1.51 -7.50
CA CYS A 12 0.10 -2.32 -8.70
C CYS A 12 1.44 -3.05 -8.74
N ILE A 13 2.53 -2.36 -8.41
CA ILE A 13 3.87 -2.96 -8.36
C ILE A 13 3.93 -4.06 -7.28
N SER A 14 3.43 -3.80 -6.07
CA SER A 14 3.38 -4.81 -5.00
C SER A 14 2.52 -6.02 -5.37
N PHE A 15 1.42 -5.83 -6.10
CA PHE A 15 0.58 -6.92 -6.58
C PHE A 15 1.30 -7.78 -7.63
N VAL A 16 1.97 -7.15 -8.60
CA VAL A 16 2.76 -7.87 -9.63
C VAL A 16 3.92 -8.62 -8.99
N LEU A 17 4.64 -8.00 -8.06
CA LEU A 17 5.71 -8.67 -7.30
C LEU A 17 5.16 -9.85 -6.51
N MET A 18 3.99 -9.73 -5.87
CA MET A 18 3.36 -10.85 -5.18
C MET A 18 3.09 -12.02 -6.14
N LEU A 19 2.59 -11.76 -7.36
CA LEU A 19 2.36 -12.79 -8.37
C LEU A 19 3.66 -13.44 -8.84
N MET A 20 4.71 -12.65 -9.11
CA MET A 20 6.04 -13.16 -9.45
C MET A 20 6.61 -14.04 -8.34
N GLY A 21 6.46 -13.63 -7.09
CA GLY A 21 6.88 -14.41 -5.93
C GLY A 21 6.20 -15.78 -5.90
N ILE A 22 4.88 -15.85 -6.11
CA ILE A 22 4.14 -17.12 -6.20
C ILE A 22 4.68 -18.01 -7.31
N HIS A 23 4.99 -17.44 -8.48
CA HIS A 23 5.51 -18.20 -9.62
C HIS A 23 6.90 -18.78 -9.33
N LEU A 24 7.81 -17.98 -8.78
CA LEU A 24 9.16 -18.40 -8.39
C LEU A 24 9.15 -19.52 -7.35
N LEU A 25 8.18 -19.51 -6.42
CA LEU A 25 7.99 -20.61 -5.48
C LEU A 25 7.53 -21.91 -6.14
N LYS A 26 6.70 -21.81 -7.18
CA LYS A 26 6.27 -22.97 -7.97
C LYS A 26 7.47 -23.61 -8.68
N GLU A 27 8.42 -22.80 -9.14
CA GLU A 27 9.66 -23.23 -9.79
C GLU A 27 10.77 -23.63 -8.79
N ARG A 28 10.48 -23.66 -7.48
CA ARG A 28 11.43 -23.96 -6.39
C ARG A 28 12.61 -22.98 -6.27
N VAL A 29 12.53 -21.80 -6.88
CA VAL A 29 13.52 -20.72 -6.74
C VAL A 29 13.26 -19.94 -5.45
N LYS A 30 13.53 -20.59 -4.30
CA LYS A 30 13.19 -20.08 -2.97
C LYS A 30 13.80 -18.71 -2.65
N ILE A 31 15.08 -18.51 -2.99
CA ILE A 31 15.81 -17.26 -2.70
C ILE A 31 15.23 -16.10 -3.52
N GLY A 32 14.95 -16.31 -4.80
CA GLY A 32 14.32 -15.31 -5.66
C GLY A 32 12.92 -14.93 -5.18
N ALA A 33 12.11 -15.91 -4.77
CA ALA A 33 10.80 -15.63 -4.20
C ALA A 33 10.88 -14.78 -2.91
N TYR A 34 11.85 -15.06 -2.03
CA TYR A 34 12.06 -14.26 -0.82
C TYR A 34 12.39 -12.81 -1.12
N LEU A 35 13.31 -12.57 -2.05
CA LEU A 35 13.71 -11.22 -2.45
C LEU A 35 12.51 -10.44 -2.99
N VAL A 36 11.70 -11.08 -3.83
CA VAL A 36 10.52 -10.47 -4.44
C VAL A 36 9.44 -10.14 -3.41
N TYR A 37 9.17 -11.05 -2.45
CA TYR A 37 8.24 -10.76 -1.35
C TYR A 37 8.75 -9.65 -0.42
N PHE A 38 10.06 -9.60 -0.17
CA PHE A 38 10.67 -8.54 0.63
C PHE A 38 10.51 -7.16 -0.05
N LEU A 39 10.79 -7.08 -1.36
CA LEU A 39 10.58 -5.87 -2.16
C LEU A 39 9.11 -5.43 -2.19
N ALA A 40 8.17 -6.37 -2.34
CA ALA A 40 6.73 -6.08 -2.28
C ALA A 40 6.32 -5.51 -0.92
N GLY A 41 6.84 -6.06 0.18
CA GLY A 41 6.61 -5.55 1.53
C GLY A 41 7.15 -4.13 1.72
N LEU A 42 8.36 -3.85 1.22
CA LEU A 42 9.00 -2.54 1.31
C LEU A 42 8.18 -1.46 0.60
N ASN A 43 7.68 -1.74 -0.61
CA ASN A 43 6.78 -0.84 -1.33
C ASN A 43 5.47 -0.57 -0.56
N CYS A 44 4.89 -1.60 0.07
CA CYS A 44 3.70 -1.41 0.89
C CYS A 44 3.96 -0.56 2.15
N VAL A 45 5.16 -0.63 2.74
CA VAL A 45 5.55 0.24 3.86
C VAL A 45 5.71 1.68 3.40
N ILE A 46 6.40 1.91 2.28
CA ILE A 46 6.57 3.26 1.71
C ILE A 46 5.20 3.88 1.40
N ALA A 47 4.32 3.14 0.72
CA ALA A 47 2.96 3.60 0.45
C ALA A 47 2.16 3.89 1.75
N GLY A 48 2.38 3.09 2.80
CA GLY A 48 1.78 3.32 4.12
C GLY A 48 2.28 4.59 4.82
N ILE A 49 3.56 4.96 4.68
CA ILE A 49 4.09 6.21 5.23
C ILE A 49 3.45 7.42 4.54
N PHE A 50 3.36 7.41 3.20
CA PHE A 50 2.60 8.41 2.46
C PHE A 50 1.10 8.40 2.84
N GLY A 51 0.57 7.21 3.18
CA GLY A 51 -0.68 6.96 3.94
C GLY A 51 -0.94 7.98 5.02
N VAL A 52 -0.11 7.89 6.04
CA VAL A 52 -0.23 8.63 7.29
C VAL A 52 -0.03 10.13 7.07
N SER A 53 0.92 10.53 6.23
CA SER A 53 1.14 11.96 5.92
C SER A 53 -0.09 12.61 5.28
N TYR A 54 -0.86 11.86 4.48
CA TYR A 54 -2.07 12.38 3.85
C TYR A 54 -3.24 12.49 4.83
N ILE A 55 -3.39 11.50 5.72
CA ILE A 55 -4.37 11.56 6.82
C ILE A 55 -4.09 12.76 7.73
N TYR A 56 -2.81 13.07 7.99
CA TYR A 56 -2.42 14.26 8.74
C TYR A 56 -2.84 15.56 8.03
N ALA A 57 -2.60 15.66 6.72
CA ALA A 57 -3.06 16.80 5.91
C ALA A 57 -4.60 16.93 5.93
N LEU A 58 -5.32 15.81 5.89
CA LEU A 58 -6.78 15.80 6.04
C LEU A 58 -7.23 16.43 7.36
N VAL A 59 -6.68 15.95 8.48
CA VAL A 59 -7.03 16.44 9.81
C VAL A 59 -6.72 17.93 9.92
N LEU A 60 -5.60 18.39 9.35
CA LEU A 60 -5.21 19.79 9.34
C LEU A 60 -6.23 20.68 8.61
N GLU A 61 -6.70 20.27 7.43
CA GLU A 61 -7.73 21.03 6.69
C GLU A 61 -9.09 21.02 7.41
N LEU A 62 -9.45 19.93 8.08
CA LEU A 62 -10.65 19.84 8.92
C LEU A 62 -10.62 20.82 10.10
N VAL A 63 -9.45 21.00 10.72
CA VAL A 63 -9.27 21.88 11.89
C VAL A 63 -9.15 23.36 11.48
N THR A 64 -8.65 23.65 10.28
CA THR A 64 -8.53 25.00 9.72
C THR A 64 -9.19 25.12 8.35
N PRO A 65 -10.52 25.29 8.29
CA PRO A 65 -11.28 25.34 7.06
C PRO A 65 -11.21 26.73 6.41
N SER A 66 -10.04 27.14 5.90
CA SER A 66 -9.82 28.54 5.49
C SER A 66 -9.83 28.81 3.98
N SER A 67 -9.89 27.80 3.10
CA SER A 67 -9.59 28.02 1.67
C SER A 67 -10.50 27.36 0.63
N LEU A 68 -11.40 26.44 0.99
CA LEU A 68 -12.16 25.63 0.02
C LEU A 68 -13.64 26.05 -0.09
N THR A 69 -14.11 26.25 -1.32
CA THR A 69 -15.54 26.43 -1.64
C THR A 69 -16.32 25.14 -1.36
N LYS A 70 -17.66 25.22 -1.28
CA LYS A 70 -18.54 24.06 -0.99
C LYS A 70 -18.29 22.84 -1.89
N TRP A 71 -17.97 23.09 -3.17
CA TRP A 71 -17.58 22.07 -4.15
C TRP A 71 -16.17 21.52 -3.90
N GLY A 72 -15.23 22.39 -3.50
CA GLY A 72 -13.89 21.99 -3.08
C GLY A 72 -13.91 21.05 -1.87
N TRP A 73 -14.79 21.31 -0.90
CA TRP A 73 -15.01 20.41 0.23
C TRP A 73 -15.54 19.04 -0.19
N MET A 74 -16.49 18.99 -1.10
CA MET A 74 -17.08 17.72 -1.55
C MET A 74 -16.08 16.87 -2.33
N ALA A 75 -15.28 17.49 -3.20
CA ALA A 75 -14.17 16.82 -3.89
C ALA A 75 -13.08 16.36 -2.91
N PHE A 76 -12.71 17.21 -1.96
CA PHE A 76 -11.74 16.88 -0.91
C PHE A 76 -12.18 15.66 -0.08
N TRP A 77 -13.43 15.65 0.41
CA TRP A 77 -13.94 14.51 1.17
C TRP A 77 -13.99 13.23 0.35
N ASN A 78 -14.42 13.31 -0.91
CA ASN A 78 -14.52 12.14 -1.77
C ASN A 78 -13.14 11.53 -2.06
N ASP A 79 -12.15 12.38 -2.40
CA ASP A 79 -10.78 11.94 -2.62
C ASP A 79 -10.23 11.29 -1.34
N ASN A 80 -10.39 11.94 -0.20
CA ASN A 80 -9.86 11.47 1.07
C ASN A 80 -10.48 10.16 1.58
N VAL A 81 -11.78 9.94 1.35
CA VAL A 81 -12.42 8.65 1.66
C VAL A 81 -11.83 7.54 0.79
N ILE A 82 -11.62 7.79 -0.50
CA ILE A 82 -10.96 6.84 -1.41
C ILE A 82 -9.53 6.55 -0.94
N PHE A 83 -8.80 7.57 -0.47
CA PHE A 83 -7.45 7.42 0.10
C PHE A 83 -7.44 6.56 1.37
N ALA A 84 -8.38 6.78 2.29
CA ALA A 84 -8.49 5.99 3.51
C ALA A 84 -8.73 4.51 3.18
N ILE A 85 -9.64 4.23 2.24
CA ILE A 85 -9.92 2.88 1.76
C ILE A 85 -8.66 2.26 1.12
N ALA A 86 -7.96 2.98 0.23
CA ALA A 86 -6.75 2.51 -0.41
C ALA A 86 -5.64 2.18 0.60
N THR A 87 -5.51 2.98 1.65
CA THR A 87 -4.52 2.79 2.72
C THR A 87 -4.82 1.53 3.53
N VAL A 88 -6.09 1.31 3.90
CA VAL A 88 -6.53 0.09 4.59
C VAL A 88 -6.24 -1.15 3.74
N ILE A 89 -6.52 -1.09 2.44
CA ILE A 89 -6.25 -2.18 1.50
C ILE A 89 -4.73 -2.47 1.41
N LEU A 90 -3.90 -1.44 1.31
CA LEU A 90 -2.43 -1.57 1.30
C LEU A 90 -1.91 -2.23 2.58
N ILE A 91 -2.40 -1.81 3.75
CA ILE A 91 -2.03 -2.40 5.04
C ILE A 91 -2.46 -3.87 5.08
N ALA A 92 -3.69 -4.18 4.66
CA ALA A 92 -4.19 -5.55 4.60
C ALA A 92 -3.33 -6.44 3.69
N MET A 93 -2.96 -5.94 2.50
CA MET A 93 -2.06 -6.65 1.60
C MET A 93 -0.68 -6.87 2.20
N ASN A 94 -0.13 -5.86 2.89
CA ASN A 94 1.17 -5.99 3.57
C ASN A 94 1.13 -7.08 4.65
N VAL A 95 0.07 -7.11 5.46
CA VAL A 95 -0.15 -8.16 6.47
C VAL A 95 -0.27 -9.54 5.81
N LEU A 96 -0.96 -9.66 4.67
CA LEU A 96 -1.08 -10.91 3.92
C LEU A 96 0.27 -11.40 3.36
N ILE A 97 1.04 -10.50 2.75
CA ILE A 97 2.39 -10.76 2.24
C ILE A 97 3.29 -11.23 3.38
N TRP A 98 3.29 -10.51 4.50
CA TRP A 98 4.07 -10.84 5.68
C TRP A 98 3.69 -12.21 6.27
N ARG A 99 2.38 -12.51 6.38
CA ARG A 99 1.89 -13.81 6.86
C ARG A 99 2.28 -14.96 5.92
N ARG A 100 2.20 -14.76 4.60
CA ARG A 100 2.63 -15.77 3.61
C ARG A 100 4.14 -16.01 3.68
N SER A 101 4.92 -14.95 3.77
CA SER A 101 6.38 -15.02 3.92
C SER A 101 6.77 -15.79 5.19
N ARG A 102 6.18 -15.48 6.35
CA ARG A 102 6.41 -16.23 7.61
C ARG A 102 6.04 -17.71 7.50
N LYS A 103 4.88 -18.05 6.91
CA LYS A 103 4.48 -19.46 6.73
C LYS A 103 5.44 -20.23 5.82
N MET A 104 6.07 -19.57 4.85
CA MET A 104 7.08 -20.19 3.99
C MET A 104 8.42 -20.38 4.70
N GLN A 105 8.84 -19.43 5.54
CA GLN A 105 10.06 -19.59 6.35
C GLN A 105 9.94 -20.80 7.30
N LEU A 106 8.76 -21.00 7.89
CA LEU A 106 8.48 -22.13 8.78
C LEU A 106 8.43 -23.50 8.07
N LYS A 107 8.25 -23.56 6.75
CA LYS A 107 8.29 -24.81 5.97
C LYS A 107 9.68 -25.20 5.47
N ILE A 108 10.63 -24.27 5.53
CA ILE A 108 12.01 -24.47 5.05
C ILE A 108 12.95 -24.85 6.20
N ARG A 109 12.58 -24.52 7.44
CA ARG A 109 13.22 -24.99 8.66
C ARG A 109 12.67 -26.35 9.07
#